data_AF-A0A366BXF9-F1
#
_entry.id   AF-A0A366BXF9-F1
#
_cell.length_a   1.000
_cell.length_b   1.000
_cell.length_c   1.000
_cell.angle_alpha   90.00
_cell.angle_beta   90.00
_cell.angle_gamma   90.00
#
_symmetry.space_group_name_H-M   'P 1'
#
loop_
_entity.id
_entity.type
_entity.pdbx_description
1 polymer ?
#
loop_
_entity_poly.entity_id
_entity_poly.type
_entity_poly.pdbx_seq_one_letter_code
_entity_poly.pdbx_strand_id
1 'polypeptide(L)'
;MPFERGTFNGLLDLHAHDVFQLFRHGEVKLSCFRSHKADYACLTGEREHITVRQRDLFLRREERDRFEAETGFAGAAAGPRPGAFNASADYQDVRCNGQHFRLGAIQAQVVRALHEAARRGEPWQSGKAILAAAGSRSLKMSDVFKSKKNWRLLIESDGRGAYRLLGL
;
A
#
# COMPACT_ATOMS: atom_id res chain seq x y z
N MET A 1 37.01 26.51 7.80
CA MET A 1 35.63 26.01 7.59
C MET A 1 34.73 26.70 8.60
N PRO A 2 33.76 27.53 8.18
CA PRO A 2 32.80 28.10 9.11
C PRO A 2 31.90 26.96 9.64
N PHE A 3 31.80 26.84 10.95
CA PHE A 3 30.81 25.98 11.59
C PHE A 3 29.80 26.88 12.31
N GLU A 4 28.52 26.56 12.20
CA GLU A 4 27.45 27.23 12.93
C GLU A 4 27.06 26.35 14.12
N ARG A 5 26.85 26.96 15.30
CA ARG A 5 26.36 26.27 16.49
C ARG A 5 24.98 26.80 16.83
N GLY A 6 24.07 25.90 17.12
CA GLY A 6 22.71 26.24 17.51
C GLY A 6 21.99 25.05 18.10
N THR A 7 20.84 25.31 18.72
CA THR A 7 19.92 24.26 19.13
C THR A 7 19.10 23.81 17.93
N PHE A 8 18.80 22.51 17.87
CA PHE A 8 17.95 21.94 16.82
C PHE A 8 16.76 21.24 17.44
N ASN A 9 15.56 21.58 16.97
CA ASN A 9 14.31 20.92 17.33
C ASN A 9 13.61 20.48 16.05
N GLY A 10 13.41 19.17 15.88
CA GLY A 10 12.76 18.62 14.70
C GLY A 10 13.28 17.24 14.33
N LEU A 11 13.00 16.83 13.09
CA LEU A 11 13.46 15.57 12.52
C LEU A 11 14.77 15.79 11.76
N LEU A 12 15.73 14.88 11.98
CA LEU A 12 16.98 14.80 11.21
C LEU A 12 17.05 13.44 10.52
N ASP A 13 17.68 13.43 9.35
CA ASP A 13 17.88 12.18 8.63
C ASP A 13 19.10 11.44 9.22
N LEU A 14 18.99 10.12 9.30
CA LEU A 14 20.10 9.24 9.71
C LEU A 14 20.94 8.83 8.50
N HIS A 15 22.20 8.45 8.72
CA HIS A 15 22.98 7.80 7.67
C HIS A 15 22.51 6.35 7.49
N ALA A 16 22.62 5.84 6.26
CA ALA A 16 22.24 4.46 5.95
C ALA A 16 23.00 3.43 6.81
N HIS A 17 24.26 3.70 7.15
CA HIS A 17 25.05 2.87 8.07
C HIS A 17 24.40 2.77 9.45
N ASP A 18 23.95 3.89 10.01
CA ASP A 18 23.33 3.94 11.34
C ASP A 18 21.99 3.22 11.37
N VAL A 19 21.21 3.38 10.30
CA VAL A 19 19.94 2.67 10.11
C VAL A 19 20.17 1.15 10.06
N PHE A 20 21.21 0.70 9.37
CA PHE A 20 21.57 -0.72 9.32
C PHE A 20 21.93 -1.26 10.72
N GLN A 21 22.75 -0.53 11.48
CA GLN A 21 23.09 -0.92 12.86
C GLN A 21 21.85 -0.94 13.76
N LEU A 22 20.97 0.04 13.61
CA LEU A 22 19.73 0.14 14.36
C LEU A 22 18.79 -1.05 14.11
N PHE A 23 18.62 -1.49 12.87
CA PHE A 23 17.82 -2.68 12.57
C PHE A 23 18.46 -3.97 13.08
N ARG A 24 19.80 -4.05 13.10
CA ARG A 24 20.55 -5.21 13.59
C ARG A 24 20.55 -5.34 15.11
N HIS A 25 20.70 -4.23 15.82
CA HIS A 25 20.94 -4.21 17.27
C HIS A 25 19.75 -3.68 18.08
N GLY A 26 18.71 -3.15 17.42
CA GLY A 26 17.51 -2.60 18.05
C GLY A 26 17.67 -1.17 18.56
N GLU A 27 18.89 -0.74 18.86
CA GLU A 27 19.25 0.62 19.20
C GLU A 27 20.67 0.99 18.69
N VAL A 28 20.91 2.28 18.49
CA VAL A 28 22.21 2.82 18.11
C VAL A 28 22.48 4.13 18.85
N LYS A 29 23.74 4.39 19.22
CA LYS A 29 24.18 5.65 19.83
C LYS A 29 24.76 6.55 18.75
N LEU A 30 24.17 7.72 18.56
CA LEU A 30 24.53 8.65 17.50
C LEU A 30 25.07 9.96 18.05
N SER A 31 26.18 10.40 17.48
CA SER A 31 26.75 11.73 17.68
C SER A 31 26.61 12.62 16.45
N CYS A 32 26.29 12.03 15.28
CA CYS A 32 26.28 12.69 13.98
C CYS A 32 24.95 12.43 13.26
N PHE A 33 24.44 13.45 12.58
CA PHE A 33 23.18 13.43 11.85
C PHE A 33 23.34 14.14 10.51
N ARG A 34 22.45 13.85 9.56
CA ARG A 34 22.35 14.63 8.33
C ARG A 34 21.37 15.79 8.53
N SER A 35 21.77 16.97 8.08
CA SER A 35 20.90 18.15 8.08
C SER A 35 20.70 18.65 6.65
N HIS A 36 19.63 19.42 6.43
CA HIS A 36 19.39 20.07 5.14
C HIS A 36 20.45 21.13 4.77
N LYS A 37 21.23 21.63 5.74
CA LYS A 37 22.26 22.65 5.53
C LYS A 37 23.67 22.07 5.37
N ALA A 38 23.89 20.85 5.81
CA ALA A 38 25.18 20.19 5.86
C ALA A 38 25.04 18.67 5.95
N ASP A 39 25.91 17.95 5.24
CA ASP A 39 25.95 16.48 5.27
C ASP A 39 26.28 15.89 6.64
N TYR A 40 26.92 16.69 7.53
CA TYR A 40 27.26 16.30 8.89
C TYR A 40 26.88 17.42 9.88
N ALA A 41 26.05 17.07 10.85
CA ALA A 41 25.80 17.85 12.05
C ALA A 41 26.14 16.99 13.27
N CYS A 42 27.07 17.45 14.10
CA CYS A 42 27.49 16.72 15.29
C CYS A 42 26.88 17.34 16.55
N LEU A 43 26.53 16.50 17.51
CA LEU A 43 26.18 16.95 18.86
C LEU A 43 27.43 17.57 19.52
N THR A 44 27.21 18.67 20.23
CA THR A 44 28.27 19.35 20.99
C THR A 44 27.79 19.59 22.42
N GLY A 45 28.61 19.27 23.42
CA GLY A 45 28.28 19.47 24.84
C GLY A 45 28.40 18.19 25.66
N GLU A 46 27.82 18.17 26.87
CA GLU A 46 27.95 17.07 27.84
C GLU A 46 27.28 15.75 27.40
N ARG A 47 26.31 15.81 26.50
CA ARG A 47 25.70 14.62 25.88
C ARG A 47 26.33 14.38 24.51
N GLU A 48 27.39 13.60 24.49
CA GLU A 48 28.12 13.25 23.26
C GLU A 48 27.33 12.31 22.34
N HIS A 49 26.25 11.70 22.82
CA HIS A 49 25.44 10.78 22.02
C HIS A 49 23.96 10.77 22.43
N ILE A 50 23.11 10.44 21.46
CA ILE A 50 21.69 10.14 21.64
C ILE A 50 21.47 8.68 21.28
N THR A 51 20.76 7.94 22.14
CA THR A 51 20.31 6.58 21.82
C THR A 51 19.04 6.67 20.99
N VAL A 52 19.08 6.12 19.78
CA VAL A 52 17.94 6.05 18.87
C VAL A 52 17.48 4.59 18.75
N ARG A 53 16.17 4.38 18.81
CA ARG A 53 15.50 3.09 18.64
C ARG A 53 14.61 3.11 17.41
N GLN A 54 14.18 1.93 16.96
CA GLN A 54 13.28 1.82 15.79
C GLN A 54 11.97 2.63 15.98
N ARG A 55 11.48 2.75 17.22
CA ARG A 55 10.29 3.54 17.56
C ARG A 55 10.46 5.05 17.35
N ASP A 56 11.71 5.52 17.30
CA ASP A 56 12.05 6.93 17.14
C ASP A 56 12.22 7.30 15.65
N LEU A 57 12.17 6.31 14.76
CA LEU A 57 12.22 6.51 13.31
C LEU A 57 10.86 6.95 12.79
N PHE A 58 10.89 7.96 11.94
CA PHE A 58 9.73 8.41 11.17
C PHE A 58 10.01 8.24 9.69
N LEU A 59 9.08 7.62 8.98
CA LEU A 59 9.11 7.57 7.52
C LEU A 59 8.33 8.77 6.98
N ARG A 60 8.94 9.52 6.06
CA ARG A 60 8.27 10.62 5.36
C ARG A 60 7.11 10.06 4.54
N ARG A 61 5.99 10.77 4.51
CA ARG A 61 4.81 10.32 3.75
C ARG A 61 5.13 10.20 2.27
N GLU A 62 5.88 11.15 1.72
CA GLU A 62 6.26 11.16 0.32
C GLU A 62 7.16 9.97 -0.04
N GLU A 63 8.06 9.59 0.88
CA GLU A 63 8.94 8.43 0.71
C GLU A 63 8.14 7.12 0.74
N ARG A 64 7.21 7.01 1.70
CA ARG A 64 6.30 5.88 1.76
C ARG A 64 5.48 5.80 0.47
N ASP A 65 4.79 6.86 0.09
CA ASP A 65 3.89 6.87 -1.05
C ASP A 65 4.64 6.54 -2.36
N ARG A 66 5.91 6.99 -2.51
CA ARG A 66 6.79 6.58 -3.63
C ARG A 66 7.12 5.10 -3.60
N PHE A 67 7.58 4.58 -2.46
CA PHE A 67 7.94 3.18 -2.29
C PHE A 67 6.75 2.25 -2.53
N GLU A 68 5.56 2.59 -2.02
CA GLU A 68 4.33 1.83 -2.22
C GLU A 68 3.92 1.80 -3.70
N ALA A 69 4.06 2.92 -4.43
CA ALA A 69 3.76 3.01 -5.85
C ALA A 69 4.74 2.20 -6.73
N GLU A 70 6.03 2.22 -6.40
CA GLU A 70 7.07 1.51 -7.15
C GLU A 70 7.06 0.00 -6.90
N THR A 71 6.84 -0.43 -5.65
CA THR A 71 6.96 -1.84 -5.26
C THR A 71 5.62 -2.57 -5.16
N GLY A 72 4.50 -1.85 -5.16
CA GLY A 72 3.18 -2.40 -4.88
C GLY A 72 3.00 -2.83 -3.41
N PHE A 73 3.97 -2.53 -2.53
CA PHE A 73 3.91 -2.83 -1.12
C PHE A 73 2.90 -1.89 -0.44
N ALA A 74 1.84 -2.43 0.17
CA ALA A 74 1.01 -1.69 1.10
C ALA A 74 1.29 -2.26 2.49
N GLY A 75 1.95 -1.49 3.36
CA GLY A 75 2.40 -1.97 4.67
C GLY A 75 1.26 -2.52 5.54
N ALA A 76 1.61 -3.38 6.51
CA ALA A 76 0.64 -4.02 7.42
C ALA A 76 -0.17 -3.05 8.30
N ALA A 77 0.25 -1.78 8.42
CA ALA A 77 -0.38 -0.74 9.23
C ALA A 77 -1.31 0.20 8.43
N ALA A 78 -1.45 -0.01 7.12
CA ALA A 78 -2.61 0.53 6.42
C ALA A 78 -3.83 -0.30 6.83
N GLY A 79 -4.45 0.07 7.96
CA GLY A 79 -5.85 -0.27 8.17
C GLY A 79 -6.64 0.05 6.89
N PRO A 80 -7.72 -0.69 6.60
CA PRO A 80 -8.38 -0.67 5.29
C PRO A 80 -8.60 0.77 4.82
N ARG A 81 -7.85 1.25 3.81
CA ARG A 81 -8.27 2.44 3.08
C ARG A 81 -9.59 2.04 2.40
N PRO A 82 -10.74 2.66 2.73
CA PRO A 82 -11.91 2.53 1.89
C PRO A 82 -11.49 3.05 0.50
N GLY A 83 -11.49 2.22 -0.53
CA GLY A 83 -11.04 2.67 -1.86
C GLY A 83 -9.67 2.20 -2.36
N ALA A 84 -8.95 1.30 -1.69
CA ALA A 84 -7.69 0.77 -2.23
C ALA A 84 -7.89 -0.62 -2.86
N PHE A 85 -8.30 -0.66 -4.12
CA PHE A 85 -8.25 -1.87 -4.94
C PHE A 85 -6.82 -2.12 -5.42
N ASN A 86 -6.30 -3.31 -5.17
CA ASN A 86 -5.01 -3.79 -5.68
C ASN A 86 -5.16 -5.23 -6.15
N ALA A 87 -4.56 -5.58 -7.28
CA ALA A 87 -4.61 -6.92 -7.85
C ALA A 87 -3.24 -7.35 -8.37
N SER A 88 -2.93 -8.63 -8.26
CA SER A 88 -1.81 -9.26 -8.96
C SER A 88 -1.98 -9.15 -10.48
N ALA A 89 -0.89 -9.32 -11.24
CA ALA A 89 -0.92 -9.22 -12.70
C ALA A 89 -1.92 -10.19 -13.36
N ASP A 90 -2.16 -11.34 -12.73
CA ASP A 90 -3.11 -12.37 -13.15
C ASP A 90 -4.49 -12.26 -12.47
N TYR A 91 -4.70 -11.26 -11.61
CA TYR A 91 -5.93 -11.03 -10.84
C TYR A 91 -6.37 -12.21 -9.96
N GLN A 92 -5.50 -13.20 -9.72
CA GLN A 92 -5.80 -14.30 -8.81
C GLN A 92 -5.67 -13.90 -7.34
N ASP A 93 -4.90 -12.84 -7.06
CA ASP A 93 -4.75 -12.27 -5.73
C ASP A 93 -5.25 -10.83 -5.75
N VAL A 94 -6.35 -10.55 -5.05
CA VAL A 94 -7.00 -9.25 -5.05
C VAL A 94 -7.21 -8.76 -3.63
N ARG A 95 -6.83 -7.51 -3.37
CA ARG A 95 -7.08 -6.79 -2.13
C ARG A 95 -8.04 -5.63 -2.40
N CYS A 96 -9.15 -5.60 -1.67
CA CYS A 96 -10.16 -4.55 -1.81
C CYS A 96 -10.83 -4.29 -0.47
N ASN A 97 -10.96 -3.03 -0.08
CA ASN A 97 -11.60 -2.62 1.19
C ASN A 97 -11.05 -3.38 2.42
N GLY A 98 -9.73 -3.64 2.44
CA GLY A 98 -9.07 -4.39 3.51
C GLY A 98 -9.38 -5.88 3.57
N GLN A 99 -10.03 -6.44 2.54
CA GLN A 99 -10.25 -7.86 2.38
C GLN A 99 -9.30 -8.41 1.32
N HIS A 100 -8.82 -9.63 1.56
CA HIS A 100 -8.00 -10.38 0.62
C HIS A 100 -8.82 -11.51 0.00
N PHE A 101 -8.84 -11.55 -1.33
CA PHE A 101 -9.56 -12.54 -2.13
C PHE A 101 -8.57 -13.30 -3.01
N ARG A 102 -8.45 -14.60 -2.78
CA ARG A 102 -7.82 -15.52 -3.74
C ARG A 102 -8.87 -15.99 -4.73
N LEU A 103 -8.74 -15.65 -6.00
CA LEU A 103 -9.73 -15.90 -7.06
C LEU A 103 -9.28 -17.05 -7.98
N GLY A 104 -10.24 -17.82 -8.49
CA GLY A 104 -9.98 -18.76 -9.58
C GLY A 104 -9.95 -18.05 -10.94
N ALA A 105 -9.48 -18.73 -12.00
CA ALA A 105 -9.30 -18.14 -13.33
C ALA A 105 -10.53 -17.36 -13.85
N ILE A 106 -11.73 -17.94 -13.77
CA ILE A 106 -12.98 -17.27 -14.20
C ILE A 106 -13.27 -16.04 -13.33
N GLN A 107 -13.10 -16.15 -12.01
CA GLN A 107 -13.33 -15.04 -11.08
C GLN A 107 -12.34 -13.88 -11.33
N ALA A 108 -11.06 -14.21 -11.55
CA ALA A 108 -10.01 -13.26 -11.85
C ALA A 108 -10.30 -12.50 -13.16
N GLN A 109 -10.76 -13.21 -14.19
CA GLN A 109 -11.09 -12.60 -15.48
C GLN A 109 -12.31 -11.68 -15.40
N VAL A 110 -13.32 -12.03 -14.59
CA VAL A 110 -14.46 -11.15 -14.29
C VAL A 110 -14.00 -9.87 -13.60
N VAL A 111 -13.16 -9.98 -12.56
CA VAL A 111 -12.65 -8.81 -11.82
C VAL A 111 -11.79 -7.92 -12.72
N ARG A 112 -10.95 -8.52 -13.56
CA ARG A 112 -10.16 -7.80 -14.57
C ARG A 112 -11.05 -7.00 -15.52
N ALA A 113 -12.09 -7.62 -16.07
CA ALA A 113 -13.00 -6.93 -16.99
C ALA A 113 -13.72 -5.74 -16.32
N LEU A 114 -14.16 -5.92 -15.07
CA LEU A 114 -14.77 -4.84 -14.29
C LEU A 114 -13.78 -3.70 -13.98
N HIS A 115 -12.54 -4.04 -13.63
CA HIS A 115 -11.50 -3.07 -13.36
C HIS A 115 -11.14 -2.26 -14.62
N GLU A 116 -10.96 -2.92 -15.76
CA GLU A 116 -10.70 -2.26 -17.04
C GLU A 116 -11.86 -1.34 -17.46
N ALA A 117 -13.10 -1.76 -17.25
CA ALA A 117 -14.28 -0.94 -17.56
C ALA A 117 -14.36 0.32 -16.69
N ALA A 118 -14.11 0.18 -15.38
CA ALA A 118 -14.03 1.32 -14.49
C ALA A 118 -12.89 2.29 -14.87
N ARG A 119 -11.73 1.78 -15.29
CA ARG A 119 -10.63 2.62 -15.81
C ARG A 119 -10.98 3.38 -17.09
N ARG A 120 -11.93 2.87 -17.88
CA ARG A 120 -12.47 3.55 -19.07
C ARG A 120 -13.57 4.57 -18.73
N GLY A 121 -13.96 4.70 -17.46
CA GLY A 121 -15.05 5.58 -17.03
C GLY A 121 -16.45 4.95 -17.12
N GLU A 122 -16.55 3.66 -17.44
CA GLU A 122 -17.81 2.92 -17.52
C GLU A 122 -17.86 1.81 -16.45
N PRO A 123 -17.98 2.17 -15.16
CA PRO A 123 -17.82 1.20 -14.07
C PRO A 123 -18.93 0.15 -14.01
N TRP A 124 -20.15 0.52 -14.43
CA TRP A 124 -21.30 -0.39 -14.43
C TRP A 124 -21.32 -1.22 -15.71
N GLN A 125 -21.23 -2.53 -15.55
CA GLN A 125 -21.14 -3.46 -16.67
C GLN A 125 -22.16 -4.59 -16.55
N SER A 126 -22.69 -5.04 -17.68
CA SER A 126 -23.65 -6.14 -17.73
C SER A 126 -23.02 -7.43 -17.21
N GLY A 127 -23.57 -8.00 -16.13
CA GLY A 127 -23.08 -9.24 -15.56
C GLY A 127 -23.13 -10.40 -16.54
N LYS A 128 -24.19 -10.48 -17.36
CA LYS A 128 -24.31 -11.51 -18.40
C LYS A 128 -23.20 -11.41 -19.44
N ALA A 129 -22.90 -10.19 -19.90
CA ALA A 129 -21.85 -9.97 -20.91
C ALA A 129 -20.47 -10.31 -20.36
N ILE A 130 -20.15 -9.87 -19.14
CA ILE A 130 -18.86 -10.17 -18.50
C ILE A 130 -18.70 -11.65 -18.24
N LEU A 131 -19.73 -12.33 -17.70
CA LEU A 131 -19.67 -13.76 -17.41
C LEU A 131 -19.47 -14.57 -18.70
N ALA A 132 -20.15 -14.20 -19.79
CA ALA A 132 -19.95 -14.82 -21.09
C ALA A 132 -18.54 -14.58 -21.63
N ALA A 133 -18.04 -13.34 -21.58
CA ALA A 133 -16.70 -13.00 -22.03
C ALA A 133 -15.59 -13.67 -21.20
N ALA A 134 -15.84 -13.89 -19.91
CA ALA A 134 -14.94 -14.60 -19.01
C ALA A 134 -15.00 -16.14 -19.16
N GLY A 135 -15.85 -16.68 -20.06
CA GLY A 135 -15.99 -18.12 -20.26
C GLY A 135 -16.71 -18.85 -19.12
N SER A 136 -17.51 -18.14 -18.32
CA SER A 136 -18.28 -18.75 -17.22
C SER A 136 -19.42 -19.61 -17.75
N ARG A 137 -19.56 -20.83 -17.21
CA ARG A 137 -20.75 -21.66 -17.42
C ARG A 137 -21.96 -21.17 -16.63
N SER A 138 -21.74 -20.36 -15.59
CA SER A 138 -22.79 -19.78 -14.76
C SER A 138 -23.27 -18.45 -15.32
N LEU A 139 -24.59 -18.24 -15.30
CA LEU A 139 -25.24 -17.01 -15.77
C LEU A 139 -25.40 -15.95 -14.65
N LYS A 140 -25.09 -16.29 -13.40
CA LYS A 140 -25.24 -15.40 -12.25
C LYS A 140 -23.91 -15.15 -11.56
N MET A 141 -23.66 -13.89 -11.20
CA MET A 141 -22.45 -13.48 -10.49
C MET A 141 -22.33 -14.18 -9.13
N SER A 142 -23.47 -14.34 -8.44
CA SER A 142 -23.54 -15.06 -7.16
C SER A 142 -23.02 -16.49 -7.26
N ASP A 143 -23.30 -17.19 -8.37
CA ASP A 143 -22.94 -18.60 -8.52
C ASP A 143 -21.44 -18.76 -8.78
N VAL A 144 -20.83 -17.77 -9.44
CA VAL A 144 -19.38 -17.72 -9.68
C VAL A 144 -18.62 -17.40 -8.39
N PHE A 145 -19.12 -16.47 -7.57
CA PHE A 145 -18.43 -16.02 -6.36
C PHE A 145 -18.92 -16.69 -5.06
N LYS A 146 -19.85 -17.66 -5.12
CA LYS A 146 -20.43 -18.32 -3.94
C LYS A 146 -19.39 -18.91 -2.97
N SER A 147 -18.23 -19.32 -3.48
CA SER A 147 -17.13 -19.88 -2.68
C SER A 147 -16.35 -18.83 -1.88
N LYS A 148 -16.54 -17.54 -2.16
CA LYS A 148 -15.85 -16.43 -1.50
C LYS A 148 -16.78 -15.78 -0.49
N LYS A 149 -16.49 -15.96 0.79
CA LYS A 149 -17.15 -15.21 1.86
C LYS A 149 -16.93 -13.71 1.60
N ASN A 150 -17.97 -12.91 1.77
CA ASN A 150 -17.92 -11.45 1.61
C ASN A 150 -17.56 -10.92 0.21
N TRP A 151 -17.77 -11.68 -0.87
CA TRP A 151 -17.51 -11.19 -2.24
C TRP A 151 -18.27 -9.91 -2.62
N ARG A 152 -19.38 -9.61 -1.93
CA ARG A 152 -20.11 -8.34 -2.07
C ARG A 152 -19.32 -7.10 -1.62
N LEU A 153 -18.22 -7.27 -0.88
CA LEU A 153 -17.29 -6.19 -0.55
C LEU A 153 -16.29 -5.90 -1.69
N LEU A 154 -16.27 -6.75 -2.71
CA LEU A 154 -15.45 -6.62 -3.91
C LEU A 154 -16.28 -6.14 -5.11
N ILE A 155 -17.49 -6.67 -5.28
CA ILE A 155 -18.35 -6.38 -6.44
C ILE A 155 -19.71 -5.88 -5.95
N GLU A 156 -20.12 -4.72 -6.43
CA GLU A 156 -21.45 -4.14 -6.20
C GLU A 156 -22.40 -4.49 -7.34
N SER A 157 -23.68 -4.62 -7.02
CA SER A 157 -24.77 -4.91 -7.94
C SER A 157 -25.78 -3.77 -7.90
N ASP A 158 -26.24 -3.30 -9.04
CA ASP A 158 -27.31 -2.29 -9.15
C ASP A 158 -28.72 -2.87 -8.92
N GLY A 159 -28.83 -4.20 -8.85
CA GLY A 159 -30.09 -4.93 -8.69
C GLY A 159 -30.86 -5.13 -9.99
N ARG A 160 -30.38 -4.58 -11.11
CA ARG A 160 -30.94 -4.72 -12.47
C ARG A 160 -30.07 -5.57 -13.39
N GLY A 161 -28.95 -6.09 -12.86
CA GLY A 161 -28.06 -7.02 -13.57
C GLY A 161 -26.75 -6.38 -14.04
N ALA A 162 -26.51 -5.12 -13.69
CA ALA A 162 -25.20 -4.51 -13.85
C ALA A 162 -24.38 -4.64 -12.55
N TYR A 163 -23.07 -4.76 -12.73
CA TYR A 163 -22.10 -4.92 -11.66
C TYR A 163 -20.96 -3.95 -11.86
N ARG A 164 -20.38 -3.49 -10.76
CA ARG A 164 -19.15 -2.68 -10.76
C ARG A 164 -18.18 -3.18 -9.70
N LEU A 165 -16.91 -2.87 -9.89
CA LEU A 165 -15.90 -3.13 -8.88
C LEU A 165 -15.97 -2.05 -7.80
N LEU A 166 -15.88 -2.48 -6.54
CA LEU A 166 -15.72 -1.58 -5.41
C LEU A 166 -14.24 -1.27 -5.19
N GLY A 167 -13.97 -0.13 -4.55
CA GLY A 167 -12.62 0.22 -4.15
C GLY A 167 -11.77 0.89 -5.23
N LEU A 168 -12.39 1.43 -6.29
CA LEU A 168 -11.75 2.19 -7.37
C LEU A 168 -12.02 3.69 -7.23
#